data_AF-A0A0G1N7J3-F1
#
_entry.id   AF-A0A0G1N7J3-F1
#
_cell.length_a   1.000
_cell.length_b   1.000
_cell.length_c   1.000
_cell.angle_alpha   90.00
_cell.angle_beta   90.00
_cell.angle_gamma   90.00
#
_symmetry.space_group_name_H-M   'P 1'
#
loop_
_entity.id
_entity.type
_entity.pdbx_description
1 polymer ?
#
loop_
_entity_poly.entity_id
_entity_poly.type
_entity_poly.pdbx_seq_one_letter_code
_entity_poly.pdbx_strand_id
1 'polypeptide(L)'
;MVETNEIIKLAPEELGTPPKQCAVFKQLASELKTIKESTPFLKDIIVRGGFVLDTIMAVEPNDLDFFYSLKEWQTPEWPGCKCEELKKGIAFLNLPITSSRKVDVCHILEGEIYLDPIPKCLGYFSHHIEIPSKVLLDSDGYIWTTKEAATCIKERIYELRNTGRVQHAYYPYMEDPGYRNYITTSARIVARGLRMIHTKKYKSVGKEFFELVENSSLIWQSVLNNQEYTKMLKRNMIVKNGFMKLDDYKNALDVVGSTKKEEILSSIQKILEN
;
A
#
# COMPACT_ATOMS: atom_id res chain seq x y z
N MET A 1 -12.41 -13.76 17.47
CA MET A 1 -11.04 -13.97 17.98
C MET A 1 -10.08 -13.34 16.98
N VAL A 2 -8.89 -12.91 17.38
CA VAL A 2 -7.89 -12.42 16.40
C VAL A 2 -7.17 -13.64 15.83
N GLU A 3 -7.37 -13.93 14.55
CA GLU A 3 -6.54 -14.93 13.87
C GLU A 3 -5.09 -14.43 13.84
N THR A 4 -4.18 -15.25 14.33
CA THR A 4 -2.75 -14.94 14.29
C THR A 4 -2.30 -14.92 12.84
N ASN A 5 -1.80 -13.77 12.38
CA ASN A 5 -1.18 -13.61 11.06
C ASN A 5 0.12 -14.43 11.03
N GLU A 6 -0.01 -15.72 10.71
CA GLU A 6 1.10 -16.68 10.64
C GLU A 6 2.07 -16.24 9.55
N ILE A 7 3.25 -15.75 9.97
CA ILE A 7 4.34 -15.36 9.09
C ILE A 7 5.03 -16.62 8.57
N ILE A 8 5.19 -16.69 7.26
CA ILE A 8 5.86 -17.80 6.57
C ILE A 8 6.96 -17.27 5.64
N LYS A 9 8.01 -18.09 5.47
CA LYS A 9 9.11 -17.89 4.52
C LYS A 9 8.90 -18.83 3.34
N LEU A 10 8.98 -18.32 2.10
CA LEU A 10 8.80 -19.09 0.87
C LEU A 10 9.87 -18.71 -0.16
N ALA A 11 10.31 -19.67 -0.97
CA ALA A 11 10.98 -19.35 -2.22
C ALA A 11 9.98 -18.71 -3.20
N PRO A 12 10.38 -17.80 -4.11
CA PRO A 12 9.46 -17.18 -5.06
C PRO A 12 8.67 -18.19 -5.89
N GLU A 13 9.29 -19.30 -6.29
CA GLU A 13 8.67 -20.40 -7.01
C GLU A 13 7.46 -21.01 -6.25
N GLU A 14 7.50 -21.07 -4.92
CA GLU A 14 6.41 -21.62 -4.10
C GLU A 14 5.18 -20.73 -4.06
N LEU A 15 5.31 -19.43 -4.39
CA LEU A 15 4.20 -18.49 -4.58
C LEU A 15 3.61 -18.55 -6.00
N GLY A 16 4.13 -19.42 -6.89
CA GLY A 16 3.71 -19.47 -8.29
C GLY A 16 4.35 -18.38 -9.16
N THR A 17 5.41 -17.73 -8.66
CA THR A 17 6.19 -16.74 -9.42
C THR A 17 6.77 -17.38 -10.69
N PRO A 18 6.61 -16.80 -11.90
CA PRO A 18 7.17 -17.39 -13.11
C PRO A 18 8.71 -17.26 -13.16
N PRO A 19 9.43 -18.14 -13.89
CA PRO A 19 10.90 -18.23 -13.81
C PRO A 19 11.66 -16.93 -14.14
N LYS A 20 11.14 -16.08 -15.04
CA LYS A 20 11.73 -14.78 -15.37
C LYS A 20 11.69 -13.83 -14.16
N GLN A 21 10.59 -13.83 -13.41
CA GLN A 21 10.37 -13.03 -12.22
C GLN A 21 11.20 -13.58 -11.04
N CYS A 22 11.34 -14.92 -10.92
CA CYS A 22 12.28 -15.53 -9.97
C CYS A 22 13.74 -15.11 -10.22
N ALA A 23 14.13 -14.91 -11.49
CA ALA A 23 15.46 -14.39 -11.82
C ALA A 23 15.65 -12.92 -11.37
N VAL A 24 14.62 -12.07 -11.50
CA VAL A 24 14.64 -10.69 -10.97
C VAL A 24 14.83 -10.70 -9.45
N PHE A 25 14.12 -11.57 -8.72
CA PHE A 25 14.29 -11.69 -7.26
C PHE A 25 15.69 -12.18 -6.86
N LYS A 26 16.24 -13.18 -7.57
CA LYS A 26 17.60 -13.70 -7.31
C LYS A 26 18.67 -12.65 -7.59
N GLN A 27 18.49 -11.83 -8.62
CA GLN A 27 19.36 -10.70 -8.88
C GLN A 27 19.24 -9.62 -7.80
N LEU A 28 18.02 -9.20 -7.45
CA LEU A 28 17.79 -8.16 -6.43
C LEU A 28 18.30 -8.58 -5.04
N ALA A 29 18.16 -9.85 -4.67
CA ALA A 29 18.75 -10.38 -3.44
C ALA A 29 20.28 -10.34 -3.47
N SER A 30 20.90 -10.63 -4.61
CA SER A 30 22.34 -10.44 -4.80
C SER A 30 22.74 -8.97 -4.66
N GLU A 31 21.94 -8.02 -5.17
CA GLU A 31 22.19 -6.58 -4.99
C GLU A 31 22.04 -6.17 -3.51
N LEU A 32 20.98 -6.61 -2.82
CA LEU A 32 20.80 -6.41 -1.37
C LEU A 32 21.99 -6.93 -0.56
N LYS A 33 22.49 -8.13 -0.91
CA LYS A 33 23.65 -8.74 -0.28
C LYS A 33 24.91 -7.90 -0.52
N THR A 34 25.16 -7.47 -1.76
CA THR A 34 26.27 -6.56 -2.09
C THR A 34 26.19 -5.25 -1.30
N ILE A 35 24.99 -4.67 -1.15
CA ILE A 35 24.75 -3.45 -0.35
C ILE A 35 25.05 -3.72 1.14
N LYS A 36 24.59 -4.85 1.69
CA LYS A 36 24.83 -5.27 3.09
C LYS A 36 26.30 -5.54 3.39
N GLU A 37 27.03 -6.18 2.48
CA GLU A 37 28.46 -6.47 2.63
C GLU A 37 29.34 -5.23 2.47
N SER A 38 28.95 -4.28 1.62
CA SER A 38 29.68 -3.01 1.39
C SER A 38 29.33 -1.88 2.37
N THR A 39 28.31 -2.05 3.23
CA THR A 39 27.85 -1.01 4.17
C THR A 39 28.14 -1.42 5.62
N PRO A 40 29.24 -0.95 6.24
CA PRO A 40 29.72 -1.50 7.52
C PRO A 40 28.72 -1.41 8.69
N PHE A 41 27.86 -0.39 8.74
CA PHE A 41 26.87 -0.21 9.81
C PHE A 41 25.60 -1.07 9.66
N LEU A 42 25.39 -1.67 8.49
CA LEU A 42 24.13 -2.36 8.15
C LEU A 42 24.09 -3.76 8.76
N LYS A 43 23.02 -4.07 9.51
CA LYS A 43 22.79 -5.43 10.01
C LYS A 43 22.00 -6.22 8.97
N ASP A 44 20.81 -5.76 8.61
CA ASP A 44 19.96 -6.36 7.59
C ASP A 44 19.33 -5.29 6.68
N ILE A 45 18.93 -5.71 5.48
CA ILE A 45 18.20 -4.90 4.50
C ILE A 45 17.24 -5.79 3.71
N ILE A 46 16.03 -5.28 3.45
CA ILE A 46 14.96 -5.97 2.73
C ILE A 46 14.30 -5.03 1.72
N VAL A 47 13.70 -5.58 0.66
CA VAL A 47 12.77 -4.84 -0.22
C VAL A 47 11.35 -5.15 0.18
N ARG A 48 10.45 -4.17 0.14
CA ARG A 48 9.04 -4.31 0.50
C ARG A 48 8.11 -3.80 -0.59
N GLY A 49 6.83 -4.12 -0.47
CA GLY A 49 5.76 -3.23 -0.95
C GLY A 49 5.36 -3.52 -2.39
N GLY A 50 5.12 -2.45 -3.16
CA GLY A 50 4.69 -2.53 -4.55
C GLY A 50 5.60 -3.43 -5.38
N PHE A 51 6.91 -3.18 -5.33
CA PHE A 51 7.90 -3.94 -6.10
C PHE A 51 7.78 -5.44 -5.96
N VAL A 52 7.69 -5.94 -4.72
CA VAL A 52 7.67 -7.38 -4.44
C VAL A 52 6.38 -7.99 -4.97
N LEU A 53 5.23 -7.33 -4.79
CA LEU A 53 3.99 -7.83 -5.35
C LEU A 53 4.00 -7.75 -6.88
N ASP A 54 4.16 -6.56 -7.45
CA ASP A 54 4.14 -6.30 -8.89
C ASP A 54 5.07 -7.25 -9.67
N THR A 55 6.27 -7.55 -9.11
CA THR A 55 7.20 -8.51 -9.70
C THR A 55 6.65 -9.94 -9.71
N ILE A 56 6.00 -10.46 -8.65
CA ILE A 56 5.30 -11.77 -8.72
C ILE A 56 4.22 -11.73 -9.81
N MET A 57 3.52 -10.59 -9.91
CA MET A 57 2.36 -10.37 -10.79
C MET A 57 2.74 -10.08 -12.25
N ALA A 58 4.04 -10.11 -12.58
CA ALA A 58 4.60 -9.74 -13.89
C ALA A 58 4.22 -8.34 -14.38
N VAL A 59 3.91 -7.43 -13.46
CA VAL A 59 3.71 -5.98 -13.69
C VAL A 59 5.07 -5.29 -13.53
N GLU A 60 5.32 -4.20 -14.28
CA GLU A 60 6.56 -3.43 -14.15
C GLU A 60 6.51 -2.55 -12.87
N PRO A 61 7.42 -2.75 -11.89
CA PRO A 61 7.41 -2.00 -10.64
C PRO A 61 8.10 -0.63 -10.75
N ASN A 62 7.46 0.39 -10.19
CA ASN A 62 7.88 1.80 -10.33
C ASN A 62 9.10 2.17 -9.47
N ASP A 63 9.09 1.77 -8.19
CA ASP A 63 10.08 2.14 -7.19
C ASP A 63 10.36 1.01 -6.18
N LEU A 64 11.42 1.19 -5.40
CA LEU A 64 11.96 0.21 -4.45
C LEU A 64 11.89 0.79 -3.02
N ASP A 65 10.96 0.28 -2.22
CA ASP A 65 10.87 0.56 -0.78
C ASP A 65 11.89 -0.32 -0.03
N PHE A 66 13.00 0.28 0.41
CA PHE A 66 14.04 -0.40 1.19
C PHE A 66 13.83 -0.15 2.68
N PHE A 67 13.83 -1.22 3.48
CA PHE A 67 13.84 -1.17 4.94
C PHE A 67 15.11 -1.84 5.48
N TYR A 68 15.72 -1.25 6.51
CA TYR A 68 16.99 -1.75 7.05
C TYR A 68 17.07 -1.65 8.58
N SER A 69 18.04 -2.39 9.14
CA SER A 69 18.43 -2.36 10.56
C SER A 69 19.93 -2.07 10.70
N LEU A 70 20.33 -1.53 11.86
CA LEU A 70 21.71 -1.19 12.19
C LEU A 70 22.34 -2.26 13.09
N LYS A 71 23.68 -2.41 13.03
CA LYS A 71 24.43 -3.29 13.93
C LYS A 71 24.52 -2.74 15.35
N GLU A 72 24.65 -1.42 15.47
CA GLU A 72 24.85 -0.66 16.70
C GLU A 72 23.90 0.53 16.73
N TRP A 73 23.54 1.01 17.93
CA TRP A 73 22.71 2.20 18.10
C TRP A 73 23.58 3.44 18.34
N GLN A 74 23.16 4.61 17.88
CA GLN A 74 23.87 5.86 18.14
C GLN A 74 23.75 6.34 19.60
N THR A 75 22.65 6.03 20.30
CA THR A 75 22.49 6.21 21.75
C THR A 75 21.70 5.03 22.35
N PRO A 76 21.61 4.86 23.69
CA PRO A 76 20.80 3.80 24.29
C PRO A 76 19.30 3.86 23.97
N GLU A 77 18.81 5.02 23.51
CA GLU A 77 17.40 5.33 23.26
C GLU A 77 17.11 5.51 21.76
N TRP A 78 18.15 5.82 20.95
CA TRP A 78 18.01 6.14 19.54
C TRP A 78 18.97 5.32 18.66
N PRO A 79 18.45 4.57 17.67
CA PRO A 79 19.29 3.79 16.76
C PRO A 79 20.14 4.67 15.85
N GLY A 80 19.63 5.85 15.48
CA GLY A 80 20.10 6.63 14.34
C GLY A 80 19.38 6.28 13.03
N CYS A 81 19.28 7.26 12.13
CA CYS A 81 18.94 7.03 10.72
C CYS A 81 20.20 7.29 9.88
N LYS A 82 20.68 6.25 9.21
CA LYS A 82 21.76 6.29 8.21
C LYS A 82 21.21 6.40 6.78
N CYS A 83 19.97 6.86 6.64
CA CYS A 83 19.17 6.74 5.42
C CYS A 83 19.83 7.43 4.20
N GLU A 84 20.39 8.63 4.38
CA GLU A 84 21.11 9.36 3.32
C GLU A 84 22.53 8.85 3.05
N GLU A 85 23.15 8.15 4.01
CA GLU A 85 24.45 7.50 3.85
C GLU A 85 24.30 6.22 3.03
N LEU A 86 23.26 5.42 3.34
CA LEU A 86 22.86 4.23 2.61
C LEU A 86 22.41 4.54 1.18
N LYS A 87 21.60 5.60 0.96
CA LYS A 87 21.24 6.06 -0.40
C LYS A 87 22.48 6.36 -1.26
N LYS A 88 23.47 7.07 -0.68
CA LYS A 88 24.73 7.39 -1.38
C LYS A 88 25.56 6.13 -1.68
N GLY A 89 25.60 5.18 -0.74
CA GLY A 89 26.22 3.86 -0.97
C GLY A 89 25.59 3.11 -2.13
N ILE A 90 24.26 2.96 -2.13
CA ILE A 90 23.49 2.28 -3.19
C ILE A 90 23.74 2.96 -4.56
N ALA A 91 23.67 4.29 -4.62
CA ALA A 91 23.92 5.05 -5.85
C ALA A 91 25.38 4.90 -6.35
N PHE A 92 26.36 4.80 -5.46
CA PHE A 92 27.77 4.60 -5.81
C PHE A 92 28.05 3.19 -6.35
N LEU A 93 27.38 2.16 -5.81
CA LEU A 93 27.52 0.78 -6.28
C LEU A 93 26.97 0.55 -7.70
N ASN A 94 26.04 1.40 -8.15
CA ASN A 94 25.48 1.41 -9.51
C ASN A 94 24.96 0.03 -10.00
N LEU A 95 24.37 -0.76 -9.09
CA LEU A 95 23.93 -2.13 -9.39
C LEU A 95 22.65 -2.13 -10.25
N PRO A 96 22.42 -3.12 -11.14
CA PRO A 96 21.52 -2.92 -12.28
C PRO A 96 20.03 -2.68 -11.96
N ILE A 97 19.46 -3.30 -10.91
CA ILE A 97 18.04 -3.10 -10.53
C ILE A 97 17.88 -1.81 -9.71
N THR A 98 18.85 -1.54 -8.83
CA THR A 98 18.83 -0.37 -7.93
C THR A 98 19.25 0.95 -8.59
N SER A 99 20.07 0.93 -9.65
CA SER A 99 20.41 2.13 -10.45
C SER A 99 19.35 2.49 -11.49
N SER A 100 18.52 1.52 -11.92
CA SER A 100 17.48 1.71 -12.93
C SER A 100 16.12 2.16 -12.38
N ARG A 101 15.96 2.27 -11.06
CA ARG A 101 14.71 2.64 -10.39
C ARG A 101 14.91 3.67 -9.28
N LYS A 102 13.84 4.33 -8.88
CA LYS A 102 13.82 5.17 -7.67
C LYS A 102 13.88 4.27 -6.43
N VAL A 103 14.86 4.51 -5.55
CA VAL A 103 15.04 3.79 -4.28
C VAL A 103 14.69 4.72 -3.11
N ASP A 104 13.60 4.40 -2.40
CA ASP A 104 13.23 5.08 -1.16
C ASP A 104 13.72 4.26 0.04
N VAL A 105 14.66 4.82 0.79
CA VAL A 105 15.29 4.16 1.95
C VAL A 105 14.62 4.61 3.24
N CYS A 106 13.83 3.71 3.84
CA CYS A 106 13.18 3.86 5.13
C CYS A 106 13.96 3.16 6.25
N HIS A 107 13.90 3.70 7.46
CA HIS A 107 14.31 2.99 8.68
C HIS A 107 13.07 2.40 9.36
N ILE A 108 13.26 1.34 10.15
CA ILE A 108 12.24 0.84 11.08
C ILE A 108 12.08 1.87 12.20
N LEU A 109 10.87 2.03 12.74
CA LEU A 109 10.52 3.10 13.69
C LEU A 109 11.45 3.13 14.93
N GLU A 110 11.62 4.34 15.48
CA GLU A 110 12.42 4.60 16.67
C GLU A 110 12.01 3.66 17.83
N GLY A 111 13.02 3.01 18.43
CA GLY A 111 12.86 2.04 19.52
C GLY A 111 12.84 0.56 19.13
N GLU A 112 12.60 0.18 17.86
CA GLU A 112 12.26 -1.22 17.52
C GLU A 112 13.36 -2.04 16.79
N ILE A 113 14.58 -1.51 16.67
CA ILE A 113 15.60 -1.97 15.71
C ILE A 113 16.44 -3.20 16.10
N TYR A 114 16.27 -3.74 17.32
CA TYR A 114 16.80 -5.08 17.64
C TYR A 114 15.95 -6.21 17.07
N LEU A 115 14.68 -5.94 16.74
CA LEU A 115 13.78 -6.91 16.16
C LEU A 115 14.06 -7.07 14.66
N ASP A 116 13.86 -8.29 14.18
CA ASP A 116 14.04 -8.66 12.77
C ASP A 116 13.20 -7.74 11.85
N PRO A 117 13.77 -7.16 10.77
CA PRO A 117 13.02 -6.33 9.84
C PRO A 117 11.78 -7.03 9.26
N ILE A 118 11.81 -8.36 9.12
CA ILE A 118 10.75 -9.17 8.54
C ILE A 118 9.43 -9.08 9.34
N PRO A 119 9.32 -9.54 10.60
CA PRO A 119 8.08 -9.47 11.38
C PRO A 119 7.63 -8.04 11.71
N LYS A 120 8.50 -7.04 11.61
CA LYS A 120 8.12 -5.62 11.73
C LYS A 120 7.58 -5.01 10.45
N CYS A 121 8.01 -5.52 9.29
CA CYS A 121 7.49 -5.10 7.99
C CYS A 121 6.32 -5.95 7.49
N LEU A 122 5.97 -7.07 8.12
CA LEU A 122 4.77 -7.84 7.77
C LEU A 122 3.55 -7.35 8.56
N GLY A 123 2.79 -6.43 7.97
CA GLY A 123 1.56 -5.91 8.56
C GLY A 123 1.15 -4.53 8.06
N TYR A 124 0.10 -3.97 8.67
CA TYR A 124 -0.55 -2.69 8.34
C TYR A 124 0.34 -1.45 8.57
N PHE A 125 1.39 -1.31 7.77
CA PHE A 125 2.31 -0.18 7.80
C PHE A 125 1.84 0.87 6.79
N SER A 126 1.44 2.04 7.29
CA SER A 126 0.77 3.10 6.50
C SER A 126 -0.61 2.68 5.94
N HIS A 127 -1.19 3.54 5.09
CA HIS A 127 -2.58 3.43 4.61
C HIS A 127 -2.73 2.59 3.33
N HIS A 128 -1.78 1.71 3.06
CA HIS A 128 -1.65 0.99 1.79
C HIS A 128 -2.41 -0.34 1.81
N ILE A 129 -2.57 -0.97 0.64
CA ILE A 129 -3.38 -2.17 0.45
C ILE A 129 -2.78 -3.34 1.24
N GLU A 130 -3.66 -4.16 1.83
CA GLU A 130 -3.31 -5.27 2.71
C GLU A 130 -2.20 -6.18 2.14
N ILE A 131 -2.33 -6.64 0.89
CA ILE A 131 -1.38 -7.62 0.32
C ILE A 131 0.01 -7.03 0.05
N PRO A 132 0.20 -5.88 -0.64
CA PRO A 132 1.52 -5.23 -0.74
C PRO A 132 2.19 -4.96 0.62
N SER A 133 1.42 -4.63 1.65
CA SER A 133 1.96 -4.41 3.00
C SER A 133 2.38 -5.71 3.73
N LYS A 134 1.91 -6.87 3.25
CA LYS A 134 2.17 -8.21 3.78
C LYS A 134 3.18 -9.01 2.93
N VAL A 135 3.97 -8.38 2.05
CA VAL A 135 5.06 -9.04 1.31
C VAL A 135 6.38 -8.26 1.36
N LEU A 136 7.49 -9.00 1.46
CA LEU A 136 8.85 -8.47 1.41
C LEU A 136 9.84 -9.55 0.92
N LEU A 137 10.99 -9.11 0.39
CA LEU A 137 12.11 -9.94 -0.08
C LEU A 137 13.34 -9.73 0.82
N ASP A 138 13.97 -10.81 1.26
CA ASP A 138 15.23 -10.76 2.03
C ASP A 138 16.50 -10.84 1.15
N SER A 139 17.67 -10.59 1.75
CA SER A 139 18.97 -10.67 1.06
C SER A 139 19.38 -12.08 0.64
N ASP A 140 18.65 -13.11 1.08
CA ASP A 140 18.90 -14.52 0.75
C ASP A 140 18.03 -14.99 -0.44
N GLY A 141 17.10 -14.14 -0.91
CA GLY A 141 16.24 -14.40 -2.08
C GLY A 141 14.87 -14.99 -1.76
N TYR A 142 14.48 -15.02 -0.49
CA TYR A 142 13.18 -15.53 -0.07
C TYR A 142 12.16 -14.42 0.10
N ILE A 143 10.90 -14.76 -0.20
CA ILE A 143 9.76 -13.89 0.06
C ILE A 143 9.15 -14.30 1.39
N TRP A 144 9.05 -13.34 2.31
CA TRP A 144 8.30 -13.50 3.54
C TRP A 144 6.94 -12.84 3.41
N THR A 145 5.92 -13.48 3.99
CA THR A 145 4.52 -13.10 3.84
C THR A 145 3.69 -13.64 4.99
N THR A 146 2.44 -13.18 5.14
CA THR A 146 1.46 -13.93 5.95
C THR A 146 0.88 -15.09 5.13
N LYS A 147 0.42 -16.15 5.79
CA LYS A 147 -0.24 -17.31 5.19
C LYS A 147 -1.49 -16.92 4.38
N GLU A 148 -2.31 -16.03 4.92
CA GLU A 148 -3.45 -15.39 4.24
C GLU A 148 -3.03 -14.70 2.92
N ALA A 149 -1.99 -13.86 2.97
CA ALA A 149 -1.51 -13.17 1.78
C ALA A 149 -0.87 -14.12 0.76
N ALA A 150 -0.17 -15.17 1.21
CA ALA A 150 0.35 -16.21 0.34
C ALA A 150 -0.76 -16.97 -0.40
N THR A 151 -1.86 -17.31 0.29
CA THR A 151 -3.05 -17.91 -0.34
C THR A 151 -3.63 -16.96 -1.40
N CYS A 152 -3.87 -15.69 -1.06
CA CYS A 152 -4.39 -14.69 -2.00
C CYS A 152 -3.50 -14.47 -3.24
N ILE A 153 -2.18 -14.63 -3.09
CA ILE A 153 -1.20 -14.56 -4.19
C ILE A 153 -1.29 -15.81 -5.07
N LYS A 154 -1.20 -17.02 -4.48
CA LYS A 154 -1.21 -18.30 -5.21
C LYS A 154 -2.53 -18.55 -5.94
N GLU A 155 -3.65 -18.21 -5.32
CA GLU A 155 -4.99 -18.30 -5.91
C GLU A 155 -5.28 -17.19 -6.93
N ARG A 156 -4.30 -16.32 -7.22
CA ARG A 156 -4.40 -15.20 -8.16
C ARG A 156 -5.59 -14.27 -7.86
N ILE A 157 -5.98 -14.16 -6.59
CA ILE A 157 -7.07 -13.28 -6.17
C ILE A 157 -6.74 -11.84 -6.55
N TYR A 158 -5.48 -11.39 -6.50
CA TYR A 158 -5.10 -10.06 -7.00
C TYR A 158 -5.26 -9.86 -8.51
N GLU A 159 -5.29 -10.93 -9.33
CA GLU A 159 -5.50 -10.81 -10.77
C GLU A 159 -6.99 -10.60 -11.02
N LEU A 160 -7.84 -11.34 -10.29
CA LEU A 160 -9.27 -11.05 -10.23
C LEU A 160 -9.53 -9.62 -9.70
N ARG A 161 -8.67 -9.06 -8.81
CA ARG A 161 -8.73 -7.64 -8.36
C ARG A 161 -8.04 -6.62 -9.29
N ASN A 162 -7.55 -7.03 -10.47
CA ASN A 162 -6.91 -6.12 -11.44
C ASN A 162 -7.36 -6.32 -12.91
N THR A 163 -7.95 -7.45 -13.29
CA THR A 163 -8.50 -7.69 -14.65
C THR A 163 -9.70 -6.79 -14.97
N GLY A 164 -10.31 -6.21 -13.94
CA GLY A 164 -10.83 -4.84 -13.98
C GLY A 164 -10.28 -4.05 -12.80
N ARG A 165 -9.94 -2.77 -12.97
CA ARG A 165 -9.67 -1.84 -11.83
C ARG A 165 -10.96 -1.37 -11.13
N VAL A 166 -12.09 -1.88 -11.59
CA VAL A 166 -13.37 -1.94 -10.88
C VAL A 166 -13.61 -3.42 -10.56
N GLN A 167 -14.06 -3.70 -9.33
CA GLN A 167 -14.02 -5.01 -8.64
C GLN A 167 -12.66 -5.23 -7.94
N HIS A 168 -12.61 -5.68 -6.68
CA HIS A 168 -13.64 -6.46 -5.98
C HIS A 168 -14.44 -5.73 -4.92
N ALA A 169 -15.76 -5.88 -5.01
CA ALA A 169 -16.53 -6.18 -3.81
C ALA A 169 -16.24 -7.65 -3.43
N TYR A 170 -15.35 -7.88 -2.46
CA TYR A 170 -15.13 -9.24 -1.93
C TYR A 170 -16.23 -9.53 -0.90
N TYR A 171 -17.28 -10.22 -1.35
CA TYR A 171 -18.39 -10.80 -0.58
C TYR A 171 -19.21 -9.85 0.33
N PRO A 172 -20.51 -9.61 0.01
CA PRO A 172 -21.47 -8.95 0.92
C PRO A 172 -21.80 -9.71 2.22
N TYR A 173 -21.04 -10.74 2.59
CA TYR A 173 -21.43 -11.79 3.55
C TYR A 173 -20.29 -12.27 4.45
N MET A 174 -19.34 -11.40 4.85
CA MET A 174 -18.35 -11.73 5.89
C MET A 174 -18.30 -10.65 6.97
N GLU A 175 -18.38 -11.06 8.24
CA GLU A 175 -18.34 -10.20 9.43
C GLU A 175 -16.90 -9.77 9.81
N ASP A 176 -16.07 -9.51 8.80
CA ASP A 176 -14.63 -9.31 8.94
C ASP A 176 -14.26 -7.81 9.14
N PRO A 177 -13.41 -7.44 10.13
CA PRO A 177 -12.90 -6.08 10.28
C PRO A 177 -12.15 -5.51 9.05
N GLY A 178 -11.67 -6.33 8.12
CA GLY A 178 -11.14 -5.91 6.83
C GLY A 178 -12.20 -5.26 5.92
N TYR A 179 -13.43 -5.79 5.91
CA TYR A 179 -14.54 -5.25 5.09
C TYR A 179 -14.91 -3.82 5.48
N ARG A 180 -14.93 -3.53 6.79
CA ARG A 180 -15.02 -2.17 7.37
C ARG A 180 -13.95 -1.23 6.83
N ASN A 181 -12.70 -1.67 6.84
CA ASN A 181 -11.55 -0.87 6.41
C ASN A 181 -11.60 -0.60 4.91
N TYR A 182 -12.03 -1.58 4.11
CA TYR A 182 -12.22 -1.43 2.67
C TYR A 182 -13.29 -0.38 2.32
N ILE A 183 -14.54 -0.53 2.80
CA ILE A 183 -15.66 0.38 2.47
C ILE A 183 -15.29 1.83 2.78
N THR A 184 -14.81 2.06 4.00
CA THR A 184 -14.48 3.41 4.48
C THR A 184 -13.21 3.98 3.85
N THR A 185 -12.25 3.15 3.45
CA THR A 185 -11.09 3.59 2.67
C THR A 185 -11.46 3.98 1.25
N SER A 186 -12.29 3.20 0.57
CA SER A 186 -12.71 3.47 -0.82
C SER A 186 -13.51 4.78 -0.92
N ALA A 187 -14.50 4.98 -0.04
CA ALA A 187 -15.22 6.25 0.04
C ALA A 187 -14.31 7.44 0.43
N ARG A 188 -13.33 7.23 1.32
CA ARG A 188 -12.29 8.22 1.67
C ARG A 188 -11.37 8.57 0.48
N ILE A 189 -11.05 7.60 -0.39
CA ILE A 189 -10.25 7.83 -1.60
C ILE A 189 -11.04 8.72 -2.59
N VAL A 190 -12.32 8.41 -2.84
CA VAL A 190 -13.19 9.25 -3.66
C VAL A 190 -13.29 10.67 -3.09
N ALA A 191 -13.58 10.81 -1.79
CA ALA A 191 -13.65 12.11 -1.13
C ALA A 191 -12.33 12.91 -1.21
N ARG A 192 -11.18 12.25 -1.08
CA ARG A 192 -9.85 12.86 -1.25
C ARG A 192 -9.59 13.29 -2.70
N GLY A 193 -10.00 12.48 -3.68
CA GLY A 193 -9.86 12.79 -5.10
C GLY A 193 -10.70 14.02 -5.49
N LEU A 194 -11.97 14.04 -5.09
CA LEU A 194 -12.86 15.21 -5.28
C LEU A 194 -12.28 16.48 -4.63
N ARG A 195 -11.74 16.38 -3.40
CA ARG A 195 -11.01 17.50 -2.77
C ARG A 195 -9.83 17.96 -3.64
N MET A 196 -9.02 17.05 -4.16
CA MET A 196 -7.86 17.40 -4.99
C MET A 196 -8.27 18.05 -6.32
N ILE A 197 -9.38 17.63 -6.92
CA ILE A 197 -9.97 18.24 -8.13
C ILE A 197 -10.37 19.69 -7.85
N HIS A 198 -11.11 19.94 -6.76
CA HIS A 198 -11.47 21.27 -6.33
C HIS A 198 -10.24 22.14 -6.02
N THR A 199 -9.35 21.71 -5.11
CA THR A 199 -8.26 22.58 -4.62
C THR A 199 -7.16 22.82 -5.65
N LYS A 200 -6.93 21.90 -6.59
CA LYS A 200 -5.99 22.09 -7.71
C LYS A 200 -6.64 22.66 -8.96
N LYS A 201 -7.96 22.88 -8.97
CA LYS A 201 -8.74 23.40 -10.11
C LYS A 201 -8.49 22.60 -11.40
N TYR A 202 -8.54 21.26 -11.30
CA TYR A 202 -8.47 20.41 -12.48
C TYR A 202 -9.67 20.67 -13.41
N LYS A 203 -9.48 20.46 -14.72
CA LYS A 203 -10.52 20.66 -15.77
C LYS A 203 -11.13 19.36 -16.28
N SER A 204 -10.52 18.22 -15.96
CA SER A 204 -10.94 16.86 -16.29
C SER A 204 -10.18 15.89 -15.39
N VAL A 205 -10.48 14.59 -15.50
CA VAL A 205 -9.81 13.50 -14.78
C VAL A 205 -9.37 12.38 -15.72
N GLY A 206 -8.44 11.53 -15.28
CA GLY A 206 -8.11 10.28 -15.96
C GLY A 206 -9.27 9.27 -15.89
N LYS A 207 -9.34 8.39 -16.89
CA LYS A 207 -10.40 7.38 -17.04
C LYS A 207 -10.58 6.53 -15.78
N GLU A 208 -9.47 6.18 -15.12
CA GLU A 208 -9.42 5.34 -13.93
C GLU A 208 -10.11 5.99 -12.72
N PHE A 209 -10.00 7.32 -12.57
CA PHE A 209 -10.71 8.02 -11.49
C PHE A 209 -12.19 8.24 -11.82
N PHE A 210 -12.53 8.45 -13.10
CA PHE A 210 -13.93 8.45 -13.54
C PHE A 210 -14.60 7.10 -13.23
N GLU A 211 -13.99 5.98 -13.64
CA GLU A 211 -14.52 4.63 -13.38
C GLU A 211 -14.65 4.32 -11.88
N LEU A 212 -13.69 4.77 -11.05
CA LEU A 212 -13.78 4.66 -9.59
C LEU A 212 -14.97 5.44 -9.01
N VAL A 213 -15.24 6.65 -9.49
CA VAL A 213 -16.38 7.47 -9.03
C VAL A 213 -17.69 6.82 -9.44
N GLU A 214 -17.86 6.45 -10.71
CA GLU A 214 -19.09 5.81 -11.24
C GLU A 214 -19.48 4.55 -10.48
N ASN A 215 -18.51 3.72 -10.10
CA ASN A 215 -18.77 2.46 -9.40
C ASN A 215 -18.85 2.61 -7.87
N SER A 216 -18.64 3.82 -7.32
CA SER A 216 -18.59 4.03 -5.87
C SER A 216 -19.96 4.07 -5.16
N SER A 217 -21.08 4.25 -5.88
CA SER A 217 -22.41 4.50 -5.26
C SER A 217 -22.81 3.45 -4.22
N LEU A 218 -22.63 2.15 -4.51
CA LEU A 218 -22.92 1.06 -3.57
C LEU A 218 -22.08 1.15 -2.29
N ILE A 219 -20.80 1.54 -2.41
CA ILE A 219 -19.89 1.71 -1.27
C ILE A 219 -20.39 2.86 -0.36
N TRP A 220 -20.87 3.96 -0.95
CA TRP A 220 -21.47 5.06 -0.19
C TRP A 220 -22.74 4.64 0.56
N GLN A 221 -23.62 3.82 -0.06
CA GLN A 221 -24.78 3.26 0.65
C GLN A 221 -24.35 2.31 1.79
N SER A 222 -23.31 1.49 1.59
CA SER A 222 -22.76 0.65 2.66
C SER A 222 -22.13 1.44 3.82
N VAL A 223 -21.62 2.65 3.59
CA VAL A 223 -21.23 3.57 4.68
C VAL A 223 -22.47 4.05 5.44
N LEU A 224 -23.50 4.55 4.74
CA LEU A 224 -24.71 5.10 5.36
C LEU A 224 -25.45 4.08 6.22
N ASN A 225 -25.53 2.84 5.74
CA ASN A 225 -26.21 1.74 6.44
C ASN A 225 -25.45 1.25 7.69
N ASN A 226 -24.26 1.79 8.00
CA ASN A 226 -23.51 1.48 9.20
C ASN A 226 -23.08 2.76 9.95
N GLN A 227 -23.65 2.97 11.15
CA GLN A 227 -23.42 4.19 11.92
C GLN A 227 -21.95 4.38 12.35
N GLU A 228 -21.20 3.30 12.58
CA GLU A 228 -19.77 3.39 12.92
C GLU A 228 -18.95 3.82 11.69
N TYR A 229 -19.27 3.26 10.52
CA TYR A 229 -18.58 3.59 9.27
C TYR A 229 -18.86 5.05 8.87
N THR A 230 -20.10 5.50 9.02
CA THR A 230 -20.51 6.90 8.83
C THR A 230 -19.72 7.83 9.77
N LYS A 231 -19.71 7.58 11.09
CA LYS A 231 -18.95 8.37 12.08
C LYS A 231 -17.45 8.40 11.76
N MET A 232 -16.87 7.27 11.36
CA MET A 232 -15.45 7.17 11.03
C MET A 232 -15.10 7.91 9.73
N LEU A 233 -15.94 7.82 8.69
CA LEU A 233 -15.73 8.55 7.45
C LEU A 233 -15.94 10.05 7.63
N LYS A 234 -16.98 10.49 8.36
CA LYS A 234 -17.19 11.88 8.77
C LYS A 234 -15.96 12.46 9.46
N ARG A 235 -15.40 11.77 10.46
CA ARG A 235 -14.16 12.20 11.14
C ARG A 235 -12.99 12.32 10.16
N ASN A 236 -12.83 11.39 9.22
CA ASN A 236 -11.79 11.48 8.19
C ASN A 236 -12.01 12.66 7.23
N MET A 237 -13.25 12.91 6.80
CA MET A 237 -13.60 14.02 5.91
C MET A 237 -13.42 15.38 6.60
N ILE A 238 -13.79 15.53 7.86
CA ILE A 238 -13.52 16.74 8.64
C ILE A 238 -12.00 16.95 8.79
N VAL A 239 -11.25 15.93 9.24
CA VAL A 239 -9.81 16.06 9.54
C VAL A 239 -8.94 16.23 8.29
N LYS A 240 -9.31 15.63 7.14
CA LYS A 240 -8.49 15.67 5.91
C LYS A 240 -9.05 16.54 4.80
N ASN A 241 -10.36 16.86 4.83
CA ASN A 241 -11.05 17.64 3.80
C ASN A 241 -11.79 18.87 4.38
N GLY A 242 -11.57 19.27 5.64
CA GLY A 242 -12.42 20.18 6.44
C GLY A 242 -12.68 21.61 5.93
N PHE A 243 -12.23 21.96 4.73
CA PHE A 243 -12.62 23.21 4.03
C PHE A 243 -13.65 22.97 2.91
N MET A 244 -13.88 21.72 2.51
CA MET A 244 -14.84 21.34 1.46
C MET A 244 -16.28 21.42 1.97
N LYS A 245 -17.10 22.25 1.34
CA LYS A 245 -18.56 22.26 1.46
C LYS A 245 -19.19 21.29 0.46
N LEU A 246 -20.51 21.11 0.56
CA LEU A 246 -21.25 20.24 -0.35
C LEU A 246 -21.12 20.71 -1.82
N ASP A 247 -21.20 22.02 -2.06
CA ASP A 247 -20.99 22.60 -3.39
C ASP A 247 -19.58 22.37 -3.95
N ASP A 248 -18.56 22.25 -3.10
CA ASP A 248 -17.19 21.98 -3.55
C ASP A 248 -17.04 20.53 -4.03
N TYR A 249 -17.74 19.58 -3.41
CA TYR A 249 -17.88 18.21 -3.91
C TYR A 249 -18.72 18.14 -5.19
N LYS A 250 -19.81 18.92 -5.28
CA LYS A 250 -20.66 19.04 -6.47
C LYS A 250 -19.85 19.52 -7.69
N ASN A 251 -19.13 20.63 -7.53
CA ASN A 251 -18.24 21.21 -8.54
C ASN A 251 -17.13 20.22 -8.96
N ALA A 252 -16.59 19.44 -8.01
CA ALA A 252 -15.60 18.41 -8.33
C ALA A 252 -16.20 17.22 -9.11
N LEU A 253 -17.43 16.81 -8.80
CA LEU A 253 -18.16 15.75 -9.54
C LEU A 253 -18.56 16.20 -10.95
N ASP A 254 -18.86 17.48 -11.15
CA ASP A 254 -19.07 18.07 -12.49
C ASP A 254 -17.80 18.01 -13.34
N VAL A 255 -16.61 18.23 -12.76
CA VAL A 255 -15.32 18.05 -13.44
C VAL A 255 -14.98 16.58 -13.73
N VAL A 256 -15.52 15.64 -12.94
CA VAL A 256 -15.43 14.19 -13.26
C VAL A 256 -16.36 13.83 -14.43
N GLY A 257 -17.49 14.51 -14.59
CA GLY A 257 -18.53 14.13 -15.55
C GLY A 257 -19.34 12.90 -15.14
N SER A 258 -19.42 12.62 -13.83
CA SER A 258 -20.02 11.41 -13.26
C SER A 258 -21.54 11.33 -13.47
N THR A 259 -22.06 10.21 -13.99
CA THR A 259 -23.51 9.95 -14.03
C THR A 259 -24.07 9.69 -12.63
N LYS A 260 -23.23 9.23 -11.69
CA LYS A 260 -23.58 8.96 -10.29
C LYS A 260 -23.46 10.15 -9.33
N LYS A 261 -23.17 11.35 -9.86
CA LYS A 261 -23.02 12.60 -9.12
C LYS A 261 -24.02 12.79 -7.97
N GLU A 262 -25.32 12.77 -8.26
CA GLU A 262 -26.35 13.12 -7.27
C GLU A 262 -26.53 12.05 -6.18
N GLU A 263 -26.32 10.76 -6.50
CA GLU A 263 -26.30 9.65 -5.52
C GLU A 263 -25.14 9.81 -4.52
N ILE A 264 -23.95 10.14 -5.05
CA ILE A 264 -22.74 10.37 -4.28
C ILE A 264 -22.87 11.64 -3.44
N LEU A 265 -23.42 12.72 -4.01
CA LEU A 265 -23.60 14.00 -3.34
C LEU A 265 -24.60 13.90 -2.17
N SER A 266 -25.74 13.23 -2.37
CA SER A 266 -26.71 12.94 -1.31
C SER A 266 -26.08 12.12 -0.17
N SER A 267 -25.18 11.19 -0.50
CA SER A 267 -24.50 10.37 0.49
C SER A 267 -23.46 11.19 1.29
N ILE A 268 -22.68 12.02 0.61
CA ILE A 268 -21.75 12.98 1.23
C ILE A 268 -22.49 13.92 2.18
N GLN A 269 -23.64 14.47 1.76
CA GLN A 269 -24.47 15.32 2.62
C GLN A 269 -24.86 14.61 3.91
N LYS A 270 -25.49 13.43 3.81
CA LYS A 270 -25.93 12.64 4.98
C LYS A 270 -24.79 12.28 5.93
N ILE A 271 -23.58 12.02 5.40
CA ILE A 271 -22.38 11.73 6.22
C ILE A 271 -21.84 12.99 6.90
N LEU A 272 -22.02 14.18 6.33
CA LEU A 272 -21.64 15.44 6.99
C LEU A 272 -22.69 15.86 8.03
N GLU A 273 -23.95 15.48 7.86
CA GLU A 273 -25.05 15.75 8.80
C GLU A 273 -25.00 14.84 10.05
N ASN A 274 -24.86 13.51 9.89
CA ASN A 274 -24.91 12.49 10.98
C ASN A 274 -23.61 12.32 11.78
#